data_AF-A0A3S1STG0-F1
#
_entry.id   AF-A0A3S1STG0-F1
#
_cell.length_a   1.000
_cell.length_b   1.000
_cell.length_c   1.000
_cell.angle_alpha   90.00
_cell.angle_beta   90.00
_cell.angle_gamma   90.00
#
_symmetry.space_group_name_H-M   'P 1'
#
loop_
_entity.id
_entity.type
_entity.pdbx_description
1 polymer ?
#
loop_
_entity_poly.entity_id
_entity_poly.type
_entity_poly.pdbx_seq_one_letter_code
_entity_poly.pdbx_strand_id
1 'polypeptide(L)'
;LKQPDDLALVESMLGTADVFVQNLAPGATDRLGIGSADLRRRFPRLIVCDIGGYAPGTPDHERKAYDLLIQAEAGLAGVTGSATSGPTRVGISISDIATGQGAYAAILEALIMRSRTGEGAHLQLSLFDTLAEYMNVPYLARHYGGKEPRRLGLAHPSIAPYGLFQVSDGEILIAVQNEREWVVFCDSVLGQPSVATDPRFERNVRRIKNREPLDACVQAILAPYTMSALCELLDHVRIAYGRVSTMADLAVHRSATKVPVETTGGQVELFAPPVTVNGKRPVLGRVPSLGEHDVALRQEFGPPDTVGPKRIGSAAP
;
A
#
# COMPACT_ATOMS: atom_id res chain seq x y z
N LEU A 1 -8.12 29.55 0.74
CA LEU A 1 -7.58 29.74 2.11
C LEU A 1 -6.79 31.04 2.31
N LYS A 2 -6.16 31.63 1.27
CA LYS A 2 -5.57 32.98 1.42
C LYS A 2 -6.62 34.09 1.49
N GLN A 3 -7.83 33.83 0.99
CA GLN A 3 -8.97 34.72 1.16
C GLN A 3 -9.57 34.52 2.57
N PRO A 4 -9.82 35.61 3.34
CA PRO A 4 -10.35 35.51 4.70
C PRO A 4 -11.66 34.72 4.79
N ASP A 5 -12.59 34.95 3.85
CA ASP A 5 -13.91 34.29 3.86
C ASP A 5 -13.80 32.77 3.65
N ASP A 6 -12.86 32.31 2.82
CA ASP A 6 -12.61 30.89 2.63
C ASP A 6 -11.93 30.25 3.84
N LEU A 7 -11.06 30.99 4.54
CA LEU A 7 -10.43 30.50 5.77
C LEU A 7 -11.48 30.36 6.88
N ALA A 8 -12.32 31.38 7.07
CA ALA A 8 -13.42 31.34 8.03
C ALA A 8 -14.38 30.18 7.79
N LEU A 9 -14.68 29.89 6.51
CA LEU A 9 -15.48 28.72 6.12
C LEU A 9 -14.83 27.40 6.57
N VAL A 10 -13.52 27.24 6.34
CA VAL A 10 -12.79 26.03 6.77
C VAL A 10 -12.70 25.93 8.29
N GLU A 11 -12.52 27.04 8.99
CA GLU A 11 -12.53 27.04 10.46
C GLU A 11 -13.89 26.62 11.03
N SER A 12 -14.98 27.04 10.39
CA SER A 12 -16.34 26.58 10.71
C SER A 12 -16.49 25.07 10.52
N MET A 13 -15.99 24.52 9.41
CA MET A 13 -15.95 23.07 9.18
C MET A 13 -15.14 22.35 10.27
N LEU A 14 -13.95 22.86 10.60
CA LEU A 14 -13.07 22.28 11.62
C LEU A 14 -13.70 22.27 13.02
N GLY A 15 -14.60 23.21 13.32
CA GLY A 15 -15.34 23.24 14.58
C GLY A 15 -16.31 22.07 14.80
N THR A 16 -16.68 21.37 13.72
CA THR A 16 -17.58 20.21 13.76
C THR A 16 -16.94 18.92 13.26
N ALA A 17 -15.80 19.02 12.59
CA ALA A 17 -15.07 17.87 12.05
C ALA A 17 -14.50 16.98 13.16
N ASP A 18 -14.46 15.68 12.88
CA ASP A 18 -13.80 14.70 13.75
C ASP A 18 -12.30 14.56 13.45
N VAL A 19 -11.94 14.67 12.17
CA VAL A 19 -10.59 14.41 11.66
C VAL A 19 -10.23 15.47 10.63
N PHE A 20 -9.04 16.06 10.77
CA PHE A 20 -8.40 16.91 9.76
C PHE A 20 -7.14 16.20 9.27
N VAL A 21 -7.02 15.96 7.96
CA VAL A 21 -5.87 15.29 7.34
C VAL A 21 -5.25 16.23 6.32
N GLN A 22 -3.92 16.33 6.31
CA GLN A 22 -3.19 17.15 5.37
C GLN A 22 -1.83 16.54 5.02
N ASN A 23 -1.35 16.80 3.80
CA ASN A 23 -0.04 16.39 3.31
C ASN A 23 0.74 17.54 2.62
N LEU A 24 0.54 18.76 3.10
CA LEU A 24 1.22 19.96 2.62
C LEU A 24 2.66 20.01 3.14
N ALA A 25 3.47 20.84 2.48
CA ALA A 25 4.86 21.07 2.90
C ALA A 25 4.95 21.55 4.36
N PRO A 26 6.03 21.21 5.09
CA PRO A 26 6.24 21.67 6.46
C PRO A 26 5.98 23.17 6.66
N GLY A 27 5.27 23.49 7.75
CA GLY A 27 4.87 24.84 8.11
C GLY A 27 3.82 25.49 7.20
N ALA A 28 3.28 24.81 6.18
CA ALA A 28 2.27 25.40 5.29
C ALA A 28 0.94 25.66 6.00
N THR A 29 0.49 24.72 6.82
CA THR A 29 -0.74 24.87 7.62
C THR A 29 -0.58 25.91 8.74
N ASP A 30 0.60 25.98 9.36
CA ASP A 30 0.93 27.02 10.34
C ASP A 30 0.82 28.42 9.74
N ARG A 31 1.40 28.63 8.54
CA ARG A 31 1.29 29.90 7.80
C ARG A 31 -0.14 30.28 7.42
N LEU A 32 -1.04 29.31 7.36
CA LEU A 32 -2.47 29.50 7.06
C LEU A 32 -3.31 29.67 8.34
N GLY A 33 -2.73 29.56 9.54
CA GLY A 33 -3.46 29.65 10.81
C GLY A 33 -4.25 28.38 11.18
N ILE A 34 -3.99 27.26 10.49
CA ILE A 34 -4.63 25.95 10.73
C ILE A 34 -3.57 24.88 11.09
N GLY A 35 -2.53 25.31 11.79
CA GLY A 35 -1.48 24.45 12.31
C GLY A 35 -1.99 23.48 13.37
N SER A 36 -1.41 22.28 13.42
CA SER A 36 -1.91 21.17 14.23
C SER A 36 -1.98 21.48 15.72
N ALA A 37 -0.97 22.14 16.27
CA ALA A 37 -0.94 22.55 17.68
C ALA A 37 -2.05 23.57 18.02
N ASP A 38 -2.26 24.55 17.14
CA ASP A 38 -3.31 25.56 17.33
C ASP A 38 -4.71 24.95 17.18
N LEU A 39 -4.92 24.10 16.17
CA LEU A 39 -6.18 23.38 15.97
C LEU A 39 -6.52 22.49 17.17
N ARG A 40 -5.56 21.75 17.73
CA ARG A 40 -5.77 20.91 18.92
C ARG A 40 -6.14 21.74 20.15
N ARG A 41 -5.58 22.96 20.28
CA ARG A 41 -5.94 23.89 21.36
C ARG A 41 -7.36 24.42 21.22
N ARG A 42 -7.77 24.79 19.99
CA ARG A 42 -9.13 25.31 19.71
C ARG A 42 -10.20 24.22 19.72
N PHE A 43 -9.85 23.02 19.27
CA PHE A 43 -10.73 21.87 19.12
C PHE A 43 -10.13 20.63 19.80
N PRO A 44 -10.21 20.50 21.14
CA PRO A 44 -9.57 19.41 21.90
C PRO A 44 -10.03 17.99 21.55
N ARG A 45 -11.12 17.85 20.79
CA ARG A 45 -11.62 16.57 20.27
C ARG A 45 -11.18 16.24 18.84
N LEU A 46 -10.61 17.19 18.10
CA LEU A 46 -10.22 17.04 16.71
C LEU A 46 -8.98 16.14 16.60
N ILE A 47 -9.02 15.15 15.73
CA ILE A 47 -7.82 14.39 15.37
C ILE A 47 -7.16 15.11 14.19
N VAL A 48 -5.90 15.52 14.33
CA VAL A 48 -5.14 16.18 13.27
C VAL A 48 -4.06 15.22 12.78
N CYS A 49 -4.06 14.90 11.50
CA CYS A 49 -3.11 13.97 10.88
C CYS A 49 -2.27 14.69 9.82
N ASP A 50 -0.98 14.82 10.11
CA ASP A 50 0.02 15.38 9.21
C ASP A 50 0.81 14.27 8.53
N ILE A 51 0.82 14.27 7.20
CA ILE A 51 1.61 13.33 6.39
C ILE A 51 2.72 14.10 5.69
N GLY A 52 3.97 13.82 6.06
CA GLY A 52 5.16 14.44 5.48
C GLY A 52 6.04 13.46 4.71
N GLY A 53 7.09 13.98 4.07
CA GLY A 53 8.13 13.16 3.47
C GLY A 53 9.03 12.49 4.51
N TYR A 54 9.51 13.29 5.46
CA TYR A 54 10.40 12.92 6.55
C TYR A 54 9.86 13.42 7.89
N ALA A 55 10.11 12.69 8.96
CA ALA A 55 9.60 13.05 10.28
C ALA A 55 10.19 14.39 10.79
N PRO A 56 9.41 15.16 11.57
CA PRO A 56 9.92 16.31 12.31
C PRO A 56 11.14 15.96 13.17
N GLY A 57 12.09 16.89 13.26
CA GLY A 57 13.32 16.70 14.04
C GLY A 57 14.40 15.87 13.34
N THR A 58 14.13 15.31 12.16
CA THR A 58 15.16 14.70 11.32
C THR A 58 15.87 15.74 10.44
N PRO A 59 17.13 15.52 10.04
CA PRO A 59 17.87 16.47 9.18
C PRO A 59 17.18 16.75 7.83
N ASP A 60 16.42 15.80 7.32
CA ASP A 60 15.72 15.88 6.02
C ASP A 60 14.28 16.40 6.13
N HIS A 61 13.83 16.89 7.29
CA HIS A 61 12.43 17.26 7.52
C HIS A 61 11.86 18.22 6.45
N GLU A 62 12.63 19.22 6.02
CA GLU A 62 12.21 20.20 5.01
C GLU A 62 12.47 19.76 3.55
N ARG A 63 13.07 18.57 3.35
CA ARG A 63 13.41 18.06 2.02
C ARG A 63 12.15 17.62 1.28
N LYS A 64 12.09 17.92 -0.02
CA LYS A 64 11.02 17.41 -0.90
C LYS A 64 11.08 15.90 -0.98
N ALA A 65 9.93 15.27 -0.88
CA ALA A 65 9.76 13.83 -0.99
C ALA A 65 8.71 13.50 -2.05
N TYR A 66 9.03 12.50 -2.85
CA TYR A 66 8.12 11.84 -3.77
C TYR A 66 8.38 10.35 -3.65
N ASP A 67 7.38 9.54 -3.97
CA ASP A 67 7.43 8.10 -3.73
C ASP A 67 8.74 7.43 -4.19
N LEU A 68 9.12 7.63 -5.45
CA LEU A 68 10.32 7.02 -6.00
C LEU A 68 11.61 7.46 -5.29
N LEU A 69 11.69 8.72 -4.86
CA LEU A 69 12.85 9.22 -4.13
C LEU A 69 12.95 8.54 -2.76
N ILE A 70 11.80 8.35 -2.09
CA ILE A 70 11.74 7.66 -0.80
C ILE A 70 12.03 6.17 -0.95
N GLN A 71 11.55 5.52 -2.01
CA GLN A 71 11.92 4.12 -2.31
C GLN A 71 13.44 3.95 -2.46
N ALA A 72 14.11 4.91 -3.10
CA ALA A 72 15.55 4.91 -3.26
C ALA A 72 16.27 5.16 -1.92
N GLU A 73 15.86 6.20 -1.19
CA GLU A 73 16.49 6.62 0.07
C GLU A 73 16.34 5.56 1.17
N ALA A 74 15.15 4.96 1.31
CA ALA A 74 14.86 3.94 2.32
C ALA A 74 15.48 2.56 1.98
N GLY A 75 16.17 2.43 0.84
CA GLY A 75 16.85 1.20 0.43
C GLY A 75 15.95 0.16 -0.25
N LEU A 76 14.64 0.42 -0.39
CA LEU A 76 13.71 -0.50 -1.06
C LEU A 76 14.12 -0.76 -2.52
N ALA A 77 14.49 0.29 -3.25
CA ALA A 77 14.98 0.14 -4.62
C ALA A 77 16.31 -0.63 -4.69
N GLY A 78 17.15 -0.51 -3.65
CA GLY A 78 18.45 -1.19 -3.56
C GLY A 78 18.34 -2.71 -3.48
N VAL A 79 17.32 -3.20 -2.77
CA VAL A 79 17.03 -4.64 -2.58
C VAL A 79 16.08 -5.21 -3.63
N THR A 80 15.44 -4.35 -4.43
CA THR A 80 14.47 -4.74 -5.46
C THR A 80 15.12 -4.85 -6.83
N GLY A 81 14.76 -5.90 -7.59
CA GLY A 81 15.30 -6.19 -8.93
C GLY A 81 16.02 -7.53 -8.98
N SER A 82 16.86 -7.72 -9.99
CA SER A 82 17.72 -8.89 -10.18
C SER A 82 19.21 -8.53 -10.10
N ALA A 83 20.06 -9.55 -10.20
CA ALA A 83 21.51 -9.38 -10.31
C ALA A 83 21.89 -8.55 -11.55
N THR A 84 21.10 -8.62 -12.63
CA THR A 84 21.38 -7.97 -13.93
C THR A 84 20.62 -6.68 -14.16
N SER A 85 19.49 -6.44 -13.48
CA SER A 85 18.70 -5.20 -13.67
C SER A 85 19.29 -3.98 -12.97
N GLY A 86 20.13 -4.19 -11.95
CA GLY A 86 20.47 -3.13 -10.98
C GLY A 86 19.30 -2.79 -10.03
N PRO A 87 19.47 -1.78 -9.15
CA PRO A 87 18.39 -1.28 -8.29
C PRO A 87 17.16 -0.89 -9.09
N THR A 88 15.98 -1.34 -8.66
CA THR A 88 14.72 -1.15 -9.40
C THR A 88 13.62 -0.69 -8.46
N ARG A 89 12.74 0.20 -8.92
CA ARG A 89 11.57 0.61 -8.12
C ARG A 89 10.51 -0.48 -8.04
N VAL A 90 9.70 -0.45 -7.01
CA VAL A 90 8.39 -1.10 -7.03
C VAL A 90 7.48 -0.33 -8.00
N GLY A 91 6.72 -1.07 -8.83
CA GLY A 91 5.93 -0.54 -9.94
C GLY A 91 4.67 0.25 -9.55
N ILE A 92 4.42 0.44 -8.26
CA ILE A 92 3.34 1.26 -7.70
C ILE A 92 3.92 2.33 -6.77
N SER A 93 3.10 3.30 -6.38
CA SER A 93 3.48 4.31 -5.37
C SER A 93 3.42 3.72 -3.96
N ILE A 94 4.29 2.76 -3.67
CA ILE A 94 4.23 1.95 -2.44
C ILE A 94 4.39 2.78 -1.17
N SER A 95 5.23 3.83 -1.16
CA SER A 95 5.37 4.69 0.01
C SER A 95 4.12 5.53 0.24
N ASP A 96 3.53 6.11 -0.80
CA ASP A 96 2.28 6.88 -0.71
C ASP A 96 1.14 5.99 -0.21
N ILE A 97 0.98 4.80 -0.81
CA ILE A 97 -0.08 3.84 -0.45
C ILE A 97 0.13 3.35 0.98
N ALA A 98 1.33 2.90 1.33
CA ALA A 98 1.61 2.38 2.67
C ALA A 98 1.42 3.45 3.74
N THR A 99 1.88 4.68 3.52
CA THR A 99 1.74 5.77 4.48
C THR A 99 0.29 6.20 4.63
N GLY A 100 -0.49 6.22 3.53
CA GLY A 100 -1.93 6.44 3.58
C GLY A 100 -2.68 5.36 4.38
N GLN A 101 -2.29 4.08 4.24
CA GLN A 101 -2.83 2.99 5.06
C GLN A 101 -2.43 3.10 6.53
N GLY A 102 -1.17 3.48 6.81
CA GLY A 102 -0.70 3.76 8.16
C GLY A 102 -1.48 4.91 8.82
N ALA A 103 -1.71 5.99 8.08
CA ALA A 103 -2.50 7.14 8.54
C ALA A 103 -3.95 6.73 8.82
N TYR A 104 -4.56 5.94 7.93
CA TYR A 104 -5.89 5.37 8.16
C TYR A 104 -5.96 4.55 9.46
N ALA A 105 -5.00 3.66 9.71
CA ALA A 105 -4.94 2.87 10.94
C ALA A 105 -4.75 3.74 12.19
N ALA A 106 -3.83 4.71 12.15
CA ALA A 106 -3.58 5.63 13.25
C ALA A 106 -4.79 6.52 13.57
N ILE A 107 -5.54 6.96 12.54
CA ILE A 107 -6.79 7.70 12.72
C ILE A 107 -7.85 6.83 13.39
N LEU A 108 -8.01 5.57 12.98
CA LEU A 108 -8.94 4.65 13.63
C LEU A 108 -8.58 4.41 15.10
N GLU A 109 -7.29 4.21 15.40
CA GLU A 109 -6.80 4.07 16.78
C GLU A 109 -7.10 5.32 17.60
N ALA A 110 -6.83 6.51 17.05
CA ALA A 110 -7.13 7.78 17.70
C ALA A 110 -8.64 7.99 17.93
N LEU A 111 -9.49 7.56 16.99
CA LEU A 111 -10.95 7.59 17.17
C LEU A 111 -11.40 6.66 18.30
N ILE A 112 -10.82 5.46 18.40
CA ILE A 112 -11.08 4.52 19.50
C ILE A 112 -10.60 5.11 20.83
N MET A 113 -9.40 5.68 20.88
CA MET A 113 -8.87 6.36 22.06
C MET A 113 -9.81 7.49 22.50
N ARG A 114 -10.18 8.38 21.57
CA ARG A 114 -11.08 9.51 21.81
C ARG A 114 -12.45 9.07 22.32
N SER A 115 -12.95 7.90 21.91
CA SER A 115 -14.21 7.37 22.44
C SER A 115 -14.16 7.06 23.95
N ARG A 116 -12.95 6.85 24.49
CA ARG A 116 -12.71 6.55 25.91
C ARG A 116 -12.27 7.77 26.71
N THR A 117 -11.43 8.62 26.11
CA THR A 117 -10.82 9.77 26.80
C THR A 117 -11.59 11.06 26.58
N GLY A 118 -12.38 11.14 25.50
CA GLY A 118 -12.96 12.38 25.00
C GLY A 118 -11.97 13.27 24.23
N GLU A 119 -10.68 12.94 24.21
CA GLU A 119 -9.61 13.75 23.63
C GLU A 119 -9.19 13.24 22.25
N GLY A 120 -9.03 14.14 21.28
CA GLY A 120 -8.43 13.80 19.99
C GLY A 120 -6.90 13.63 20.08
N ALA A 121 -6.24 13.53 18.93
CA ALA A 121 -4.79 13.32 18.85
C ALA A 121 -4.15 14.17 17.73
N HIS A 122 -2.87 14.47 17.89
CA HIS A 122 -2.03 14.92 16.78
C HIS A 122 -1.20 13.73 16.30
N LEU A 123 -1.43 13.32 15.06
CA LEU A 123 -0.77 12.21 14.39
C LEU A 123 0.20 12.76 13.37
N GLN A 124 1.42 12.22 13.33
CA GLN A 124 2.45 12.61 12.38
C GLN A 124 3.04 11.35 11.77
N LEU A 125 2.97 11.25 10.45
CA LEU A 125 3.52 10.13 9.69
C LEU A 125 4.45 10.66 8.61
N SER A 126 5.48 9.89 8.29
CA SER A 126 6.38 10.20 7.19
C SER A 126 6.46 9.07 6.17
N LEU A 127 6.58 9.42 4.89
CA LEU A 127 6.81 8.45 3.82
C LEU A 127 8.08 7.62 4.11
N PHE A 128 9.13 8.28 4.59
CA PHE A 128 10.41 7.63 4.88
C PHE A 128 10.29 6.61 6.02
N ASP A 129 9.76 6.99 7.18
CA ASP A 129 9.67 6.08 8.33
C ASP A 129 8.77 4.88 8.01
N THR A 130 7.69 5.10 7.26
CA THR A 130 6.79 4.02 6.83
C THR A 130 7.53 2.99 5.99
N LEU A 131 8.33 3.41 5.00
CA LEU A 131 9.13 2.47 4.23
C LEU A 131 10.29 1.88 5.04
N ALA A 132 10.94 2.67 5.90
CA ALA A 132 12.01 2.19 6.76
C ALA A 132 11.52 1.06 7.69
N GLU A 133 10.32 1.17 8.23
CA GLU A 133 9.67 0.10 9.01
C GLU A 133 9.51 -1.19 8.20
N TYR A 134 9.06 -1.09 6.94
CA TYR A 134 8.91 -2.27 6.05
C TYR A 134 10.25 -2.91 5.70
N MET A 135 11.34 -2.13 5.77
CA MET A 135 12.69 -2.57 5.49
C MET A 135 13.39 -3.25 6.67
N ASN A 136 12.69 -3.49 7.80
CA ASN A 136 13.25 -4.13 8.98
C ASN A 136 13.94 -5.48 8.69
N VAL A 137 13.35 -6.37 7.89
CA VAL A 137 13.99 -7.68 7.58
C VAL A 137 15.32 -7.51 6.81
N PRO A 138 15.36 -6.78 5.67
CA PRO A 138 16.62 -6.41 5.01
C PRO A 138 17.62 -5.70 5.93
N TYR A 139 17.15 -4.75 6.74
CA TYR A 139 17.97 -3.98 7.68
C TYR A 139 18.63 -4.91 8.71
N LEU A 140 17.87 -5.79 9.35
CA LEU A 140 18.39 -6.75 10.33
C LEU A 140 19.42 -7.71 9.70
N ALA A 141 19.16 -8.19 8.48
CA ALA A 141 20.11 -9.03 7.74
C ALA A 141 21.43 -8.31 7.48
N ARG A 142 21.40 -7.01 7.15
CA ARG A 142 22.59 -6.21 6.92
C ARG A 142 23.31 -5.82 8.22
N HIS A 143 22.56 -5.37 9.22
CA HIS A 143 23.06 -4.84 10.47
C HIS A 143 23.66 -5.94 11.36
N TYR A 144 22.95 -7.04 11.55
CA TYR A 144 23.40 -8.16 12.39
C TYR A 144 24.09 -9.27 11.60
N GLY A 145 23.72 -9.49 10.34
CA GLY A 145 24.30 -10.54 9.48
C GLY A 145 25.51 -10.07 8.66
N GLY A 146 25.80 -8.77 8.63
CA GLY A 146 26.97 -8.19 7.96
C GLY A 146 26.97 -8.29 6.43
N LYS A 147 25.85 -8.69 5.81
CA LYS A 147 25.75 -8.90 4.36
C LYS A 147 24.62 -8.06 3.78
N GLU A 148 24.92 -7.37 2.69
CA GLU A 148 23.90 -6.67 1.92
C GLU A 148 22.92 -7.65 1.28
N PRO A 149 21.60 -7.45 1.43
CA PRO A 149 20.59 -8.26 0.75
C PRO A 149 20.81 -8.22 -0.76
N ARG A 150 20.80 -9.40 -1.39
CA ARG A 150 20.96 -9.51 -2.84
C ARG A 150 19.62 -9.28 -3.54
N ARG A 151 19.67 -8.69 -4.72
CA ARG A 151 18.56 -8.64 -5.68
C ARG A 151 18.42 -9.99 -6.37
N LEU A 152 17.42 -10.77 -5.97
CA LEU A 152 17.23 -12.15 -6.41
C LEU A 152 16.13 -12.31 -7.47
N GLY A 153 15.60 -11.20 -8.02
CA GLY A 153 14.42 -11.23 -8.87
C GLY A 153 13.22 -11.74 -8.08
N LEU A 154 12.50 -12.72 -8.64
CA LEU A 154 11.34 -13.34 -8.00
C LEU A 154 11.68 -14.53 -7.07
N ALA A 155 12.97 -14.83 -6.86
CA ALA A 155 13.38 -15.89 -5.95
C ALA A 155 13.36 -15.44 -4.48
N HIS A 156 12.86 -16.31 -3.59
CA HIS A 156 12.82 -16.02 -2.16
C HIS A 156 14.24 -16.09 -1.53
N PRO A 157 14.65 -15.14 -0.67
CA PRO A 157 16.02 -15.08 -0.16
C PRO A 157 16.41 -16.23 0.76
N SER A 158 15.45 -16.80 1.49
CA SER A 158 15.70 -17.79 2.56
C SER A 158 15.00 -19.14 2.37
N ILE A 159 14.38 -19.38 1.21
CA ILE A 159 13.68 -20.64 0.91
C ILE A 159 14.00 -21.05 -0.53
N ALA A 160 14.23 -22.35 -0.76
CA ALA A 160 14.43 -22.93 -2.09
C ALA A 160 13.85 -24.37 -2.17
N PRO A 161 13.29 -24.81 -3.33
CA PRO A 161 12.95 -23.98 -4.48
C PRO A 161 11.76 -23.06 -4.14
N TYR A 162 11.98 -21.76 -4.30
CA TYR A 162 10.97 -20.73 -4.22
C TYR A 162 11.40 -19.64 -5.18
N GLY A 163 10.81 -19.63 -6.37
CA GLY A 163 11.24 -18.78 -7.47
C GLY A 163 10.54 -19.09 -8.78
N LEU A 164 11.01 -18.42 -9.83
CA LEU A 164 10.44 -18.46 -11.17
C LEU A 164 11.04 -19.60 -12.00
N PHE A 165 10.19 -20.33 -12.71
CA PHE A 165 10.57 -21.38 -13.65
C PHE A 165 9.83 -21.20 -14.98
N GLN A 166 10.50 -21.56 -16.07
CA GLN A 166 9.93 -21.57 -17.42
C GLN A 166 9.18 -22.89 -17.67
N VAL A 167 8.04 -22.79 -18.31
CA VAL A 167 7.29 -23.91 -18.89
C VAL A 167 7.13 -23.66 -20.40
N SER A 168 6.58 -24.62 -21.13
CA SER A 168 6.52 -24.58 -22.60
C SER A 168 5.77 -23.35 -23.18
N ASP A 169 4.85 -22.77 -22.40
CA ASP A 169 3.93 -21.71 -22.80
C ASP A 169 3.88 -20.52 -21.81
N GLY A 170 4.91 -20.36 -20.97
CA GLY A 170 5.00 -19.21 -20.06
C GLY A 170 5.91 -19.41 -18.84
N GLU A 171 5.65 -18.63 -17.79
CA GLU A 171 6.45 -18.63 -16.55
C GLU A 171 5.56 -18.89 -15.33
N ILE A 172 6.04 -19.75 -14.43
CA ILE A 172 5.36 -20.10 -13.20
C ILE A 172 6.28 -19.86 -12.01
N LEU A 173 5.74 -19.30 -10.93
CA LEU A 173 6.41 -19.21 -9.65
C LEU A 173 5.99 -20.39 -8.79
N ILE A 174 6.94 -21.16 -8.29
CA ILE A 174 6.67 -22.30 -7.40
C ILE A 174 7.25 -21.98 -6.03
N ALA A 175 6.53 -22.35 -4.97
CA ALA A 175 6.94 -22.15 -3.58
C ALA A 175 6.86 -23.46 -2.80
N VAL A 176 8.03 -24.08 -2.56
CA VAL A 176 8.19 -25.22 -1.67
C VAL A 176 8.71 -24.72 -0.33
N GLN A 177 7.85 -24.64 0.67
CA GLN A 177 8.13 -23.92 1.91
C GLN A 177 8.80 -24.77 3.00
N ASN A 178 8.60 -26.08 2.98
CA ASN A 178 9.06 -26.97 4.04
C ASN A 178 9.54 -28.33 3.52
N GLU A 179 10.15 -29.13 4.40
CA GLU A 179 10.74 -30.42 4.00
C GLU A 179 9.71 -31.48 3.59
N ARG A 180 8.46 -31.41 4.11
CA ARG A 180 7.40 -32.33 3.67
C ARG A 180 7.00 -32.02 2.23
N GLU A 181 6.78 -30.75 1.91
CA GLU A 181 6.52 -30.30 0.54
C GLU A 181 7.69 -30.61 -0.39
N TRP A 182 8.93 -30.49 0.09
CA TRP A 182 10.11 -30.83 -0.71
C TRP A 182 10.15 -32.30 -1.12
N VAL A 183 9.85 -33.22 -0.20
CA VAL A 183 9.76 -34.66 -0.52
C VAL A 183 8.64 -34.92 -1.53
N VAL A 184 7.46 -34.35 -1.33
CA VAL A 184 6.32 -34.47 -2.26
C VAL A 184 6.66 -33.89 -3.64
N PHE A 185 7.33 -32.74 -3.68
CA PHE A 185 7.73 -32.10 -4.92
C PHE A 185 8.74 -32.96 -5.69
N CYS A 186 9.75 -33.52 -5.01
CA CYS A 186 10.73 -34.41 -5.64
C CYS A 186 10.08 -35.69 -6.18
N ASP A 187 9.20 -36.30 -5.40
CA ASP A 187 8.53 -37.55 -5.78
C ASP A 187 7.53 -37.32 -6.92
N SER A 188 6.56 -36.43 -6.70
CA SER A 188 5.36 -36.36 -7.53
C SER A 188 5.45 -35.32 -8.66
N VAL A 189 6.30 -34.29 -8.52
CA VAL A 189 6.48 -33.26 -9.57
C VAL A 189 7.76 -33.50 -10.37
N LEU A 190 8.88 -33.75 -9.70
CA LEU A 190 10.14 -34.03 -10.39
C LEU A 190 10.24 -35.46 -10.90
N GLY A 191 9.44 -36.39 -10.37
CA GLY A 191 9.55 -37.83 -10.68
C GLY A 191 10.89 -38.43 -10.24
N GLN A 192 11.58 -37.79 -9.30
CA GLN A 192 12.94 -38.15 -8.86
C GLN A 192 13.05 -38.09 -7.33
N PRO A 193 12.52 -39.09 -6.61
CA PRO A 193 12.52 -39.10 -5.14
C PRO A 193 13.93 -39.01 -4.53
N SER A 194 14.96 -39.51 -5.23
CA SER A 194 16.36 -39.46 -4.77
C SER A 194 16.90 -38.04 -4.59
N VAL A 195 16.36 -37.06 -5.32
CA VAL A 195 16.72 -35.63 -5.20
C VAL A 195 16.40 -35.11 -3.79
N ALA A 196 15.36 -35.64 -3.14
CA ALA A 196 14.99 -35.24 -1.79
C ALA A 196 16.07 -35.57 -0.76
N THR A 197 16.86 -36.61 -1.01
CA THR A 197 17.92 -37.12 -0.13
C THR A 197 19.34 -36.76 -0.59
N ASP A 198 19.49 -36.03 -1.70
CA ASP A 198 20.80 -35.57 -2.17
C ASP A 198 21.44 -34.66 -1.09
N PRO A 199 22.70 -34.88 -0.67
CA PRO A 199 23.37 -34.04 0.33
C PRO A 199 23.42 -32.54 -0.01
N ARG A 200 23.25 -32.19 -1.29
CA ARG A 200 23.15 -30.81 -1.78
C ARG A 200 21.78 -30.19 -1.52
N PHE A 201 20.72 -30.99 -1.40
CA PHE A 201 19.32 -30.53 -1.40
C PHE A 201 18.46 -31.05 -0.24
N GLU A 202 18.96 -31.94 0.61
CA GLU A 202 18.21 -32.60 1.70
C GLU A 202 17.65 -31.66 2.78
N ARG A 203 18.15 -30.43 2.87
CA ARG A 203 17.70 -29.41 3.83
C ARG A 203 17.64 -28.05 3.16
N ASN A 204 16.71 -27.20 3.56
CA ASN A 204 16.55 -25.85 3.00
C ASN A 204 17.87 -25.05 2.98
N VAL A 205 18.66 -25.08 4.06
CA VAL A 205 19.97 -24.40 4.10
C VAL A 205 20.96 -24.91 3.04
N ARG A 206 20.89 -26.19 2.67
CA ARG A 206 21.68 -26.79 1.60
C ARG A 206 21.13 -26.38 0.24
N ARG A 207 19.80 -26.39 0.06
CA ARG A 207 19.13 -25.90 -1.15
C ARG A 207 19.46 -24.45 -1.47
N ILE A 208 19.47 -23.56 -0.47
CA ILE A 208 19.88 -22.16 -0.64
C ILE A 208 21.35 -22.06 -1.05
N LYS A 209 22.24 -22.80 -0.38
CA LYS A 209 23.68 -22.79 -0.69
C LYS A 209 23.95 -23.29 -2.10
N ASN A 210 23.16 -24.26 -2.57
CA ASN A 210 23.28 -24.90 -3.88
C ASN A 210 22.11 -24.50 -4.80
N ARG A 211 21.65 -23.24 -4.72
CA ARG A 211 20.45 -22.78 -5.44
C ARG A 211 20.58 -22.92 -6.94
N GLU A 212 21.67 -22.46 -7.53
CA GLU A 212 21.88 -22.52 -8.98
C GLU A 212 21.76 -23.95 -9.54
N PRO A 213 22.46 -24.97 -9.01
CA PRO A 213 22.27 -26.34 -9.50
C PRO A 213 20.90 -26.94 -9.14
N LEU A 214 20.27 -26.52 -8.03
CA LEU A 214 18.89 -26.93 -7.71
C LEU A 214 17.90 -26.40 -8.74
N ASP A 215 17.94 -25.08 -8.99
CA ASP A 215 17.03 -24.40 -9.90
C ASP A 215 17.21 -24.93 -11.33
N ALA A 216 18.45 -25.22 -11.76
CA ALA A 216 18.72 -25.86 -13.05
C ALA A 216 18.12 -27.28 -13.14
N CYS A 217 18.20 -28.07 -12.06
CA CYS A 217 17.60 -29.40 -11.99
C CYS A 217 16.07 -29.33 -12.09
N VAL A 218 15.44 -28.44 -11.32
CA VAL A 218 13.99 -28.23 -11.35
C VAL A 218 13.56 -27.72 -12.73
N GLN A 219 14.26 -26.72 -13.27
CA GLN A 219 13.95 -26.12 -14.57
C GLN A 219 13.98 -27.14 -15.71
N ALA A 220 14.94 -28.05 -15.73
CA ALA A 220 15.02 -29.08 -16.77
C ALA A 220 13.79 -30.00 -16.78
N ILE A 221 13.20 -30.27 -15.61
CA ILE A 221 12.01 -31.12 -15.48
C ILE A 221 10.72 -30.37 -15.76
N LEU A 222 10.64 -29.09 -15.38
CA LEU A 222 9.44 -28.28 -15.59
C LEU A 222 9.29 -27.73 -17.01
N ALA A 223 10.41 -27.49 -17.72
CA ALA A 223 10.41 -26.93 -19.07
C ALA A 223 9.43 -27.59 -20.07
N PRO A 224 9.28 -28.93 -20.14
CA PRO A 224 8.36 -29.56 -21.09
C PRO A 224 6.89 -29.49 -20.70
N TYR A 225 6.54 -29.11 -19.46
CA TYR A 225 5.14 -29.00 -19.06
C TYR A 225 4.45 -27.83 -19.78
N THR A 226 3.15 -27.95 -20.01
CA THR A 226 2.29 -26.78 -20.24
C THR A 226 1.88 -26.18 -18.90
N MET A 227 1.57 -24.89 -18.87
CA MET A 227 1.08 -24.20 -17.68
C MET A 227 -0.13 -24.93 -17.09
N SER A 228 -1.08 -25.35 -17.93
CA SER A 228 -2.30 -26.05 -17.49
C SER A 228 -1.98 -27.39 -16.80
N ALA A 229 -1.16 -28.23 -17.44
CA ALA A 229 -0.83 -29.55 -16.91
C ALA A 229 -0.03 -29.45 -15.60
N LEU A 230 0.91 -28.51 -15.52
CA LEU A 230 1.68 -28.29 -14.30
C LEU A 230 0.80 -27.73 -13.17
N CYS A 231 -0.09 -26.77 -13.46
CA CYS A 231 -1.02 -26.25 -12.47
C CYS A 231 -1.91 -27.36 -11.89
N GLU A 232 -2.50 -28.21 -12.75
CA GLU A 232 -3.32 -29.35 -12.31
C GLU A 232 -2.54 -30.32 -11.41
N LEU A 233 -1.29 -30.60 -11.77
CA LEU A 233 -0.41 -31.45 -10.96
C LEU A 233 -0.11 -30.80 -9.61
N LEU A 234 0.29 -29.53 -9.59
CA LEU A 234 0.62 -28.79 -8.37
C LEU A 234 -0.59 -28.68 -7.44
N ASP A 235 -1.80 -28.44 -7.97
CA ASP A 235 -3.05 -28.47 -7.22
C ASP A 235 -3.31 -29.85 -6.61
N HIS A 236 -3.13 -30.92 -7.39
CA HIS A 236 -3.33 -32.29 -6.93
C HIS A 236 -2.40 -32.64 -5.75
N VAL A 237 -1.12 -32.26 -5.85
CA VAL A 237 -0.11 -32.52 -4.81
C VAL A 237 -0.03 -31.43 -3.73
N ARG A 238 -0.87 -30.39 -3.84
CA ARG A 238 -0.97 -29.25 -2.92
C ARG A 238 0.35 -28.48 -2.75
N ILE A 239 1.08 -28.28 -3.83
CA ILE A 239 2.26 -27.42 -3.86
C ILE A 239 1.84 -26.02 -4.31
N ALA A 240 2.22 -25.00 -3.54
CA ALA A 240 1.84 -23.63 -3.82
C ALA A 240 2.56 -23.08 -5.07
N TYR A 241 1.81 -22.36 -5.90
CA TYR A 241 2.34 -21.69 -7.07
C TYR A 241 1.60 -20.38 -7.36
N GLY A 242 2.18 -19.58 -8.26
CA GLY A 242 1.57 -18.38 -8.80
C GLY A 242 2.00 -18.13 -10.24
N ARG A 243 1.20 -17.38 -10.99
CA ARG A 243 1.53 -16.96 -12.36
C ARG A 243 2.05 -15.52 -12.34
N VAL A 244 3.07 -15.23 -13.12
CA VAL A 244 3.50 -13.85 -13.36
C VAL A 244 2.51 -13.20 -14.33
N SER A 245 1.53 -12.49 -13.75
CA SER A 245 0.37 -11.98 -14.49
C SER A 245 0.62 -10.55 -14.98
N THR A 246 0.21 -10.26 -16.21
CA THR A 246 0.13 -8.91 -16.76
C THR A 246 -1.13 -8.19 -16.29
N MET A 247 -1.28 -6.90 -16.62
CA MET A 247 -2.53 -6.18 -16.37
C MET A 247 -3.69 -6.68 -17.24
N ALA A 248 -3.42 -7.23 -18.42
CA ALA A 248 -4.45 -7.86 -19.24
C ALA A 248 -4.99 -9.13 -18.54
N ASP A 249 -4.09 -9.93 -17.96
CA ASP A 249 -4.48 -11.11 -17.17
C ASP A 249 -5.29 -10.71 -15.94
N LEU A 250 -4.83 -9.71 -15.18
CA LEU A 250 -5.55 -9.21 -14.00
C LEU A 250 -6.93 -8.64 -14.36
N ALA A 251 -7.04 -7.94 -15.50
CA ALA A 251 -8.30 -7.36 -15.96
C ALA A 251 -9.39 -8.41 -16.20
N VAL A 252 -9.04 -9.65 -16.52
CA VAL A 252 -9.99 -10.75 -16.75
C VAL A 252 -9.94 -11.84 -15.68
N HIS A 253 -9.17 -11.63 -14.60
CA HIS A 253 -8.96 -12.65 -13.58
C HIS A 253 -10.25 -12.93 -12.80
N ARG A 254 -10.68 -14.20 -12.77
CA ARG A 254 -11.98 -14.62 -12.22
C ARG A 254 -12.16 -14.36 -10.72
N SER A 255 -11.06 -14.30 -9.98
CA SER A 255 -11.08 -13.97 -8.55
C SER A 255 -11.06 -12.47 -8.25
N ALA A 256 -10.88 -11.61 -9.27
CA ALA A 256 -10.87 -10.17 -9.06
C ALA A 256 -12.31 -9.63 -9.01
N THR A 257 -12.62 -8.88 -7.95
CA THR A 257 -13.93 -8.20 -7.85
C THR A 257 -13.78 -6.77 -8.36
N LYS A 258 -14.63 -6.39 -9.32
CA LYS A 258 -14.72 -5.02 -9.84
C LYS A 258 -16.01 -4.35 -9.37
N VAL A 259 -15.97 -3.03 -9.27
CA VAL A 259 -17.11 -2.18 -8.94
C VAL A 259 -17.17 -0.98 -9.88
N PRO A 260 -18.36 -0.57 -10.33
CA PRO A 260 -18.51 0.65 -11.10
C PRO A 260 -18.35 1.88 -10.19
N VAL A 261 -17.72 2.92 -10.73
CA VAL A 261 -17.59 4.22 -10.10
C VAL A 261 -17.91 5.29 -11.12
N GLU A 262 -18.79 6.22 -10.77
CA GLU A 262 -19.07 7.40 -11.59
C GLU A 262 -17.96 8.43 -11.42
N THR A 263 -17.43 8.91 -12.54
CA THR A 263 -16.45 9.99 -12.57
C THR A 263 -16.97 11.14 -13.44
N THR A 264 -16.27 12.27 -13.42
CA THR A 264 -16.55 13.39 -14.31
C THR A 264 -16.42 13.05 -15.80
N GLY A 265 -15.64 12.02 -16.14
CA GLY A 265 -15.49 11.50 -17.50
C GLY A 265 -16.46 10.37 -17.86
N GLY A 266 -17.42 10.04 -17.00
CA GLY A 266 -18.34 8.91 -17.16
C GLY A 266 -18.06 7.78 -16.18
N GLN A 267 -18.80 6.67 -16.32
CA GLN A 267 -18.63 5.50 -15.48
C GLN A 267 -17.37 4.72 -15.86
N VAL A 268 -16.58 4.33 -14.84
CA VAL A 268 -15.40 3.47 -14.98
C VAL A 268 -15.53 2.26 -14.05
N GLU A 269 -14.82 1.17 -14.36
CA GLU A 269 -14.68 0.03 -13.45
C GLU A 269 -13.37 0.13 -12.67
N LEU A 270 -13.46 -0.01 -11.35
CA LEU A 270 -12.30 -0.11 -10.45
C LEU A 270 -12.27 -1.48 -9.76
N PHE A 271 -11.10 -1.88 -9.24
CA PHE A 271 -11.04 -3.01 -8.33
C PHE A 271 -11.64 -2.62 -6.98
N ALA A 272 -12.48 -3.50 -6.43
CA ALA A 272 -13.19 -3.25 -5.19
C ALA A 272 -12.23 -3.14 -3.99
N PRO A 273 -12.56 -2.35 -2.95
CA PRO A 273 -11.86 -2.42 -1.68
C PRO A 273 -11.82 -3.86 -1.15
N PRO A 274 -10.72 -4.29 -0.50
CA PRO A 274 -10.52 -5.69 -0.14
C PRO A 274 -11.51 -6.17 0.93
N VAL A 275 -11.97 -5.26 1.79
CA VAL A 275 -12.84 -5.58 2.93
C VAL A 275 -14.25 -6.02 2.50
N THR A 276 -14.75 -7.06 3.18
CA THR A 276 -16.15 -7.46 3.16
C THR A 276 -16.69 -7.36 4.58
N VAL A 277 -17.69 -6.52 4.81
CA VAL A 277 -18.29 -6.29 6.11
C VAL A 277 -19.63 -7.00 6.14
N ASN A 278 -19.78 -8.00 7.02
CA ASN A 278 -21.02 -8.79 7.15
C ASN A 278 -21.52 -9.36 5.82
N GLY A 279 -20.59 -9.90 5.01
CA GLY A 279 -20.89 -10.48 3.70
C GLY A 279 -21.14 -9.46 2.58
N LYS A 280 -21.02 -8.16 2.84
CA LYS A 280 -21.22 -7.09 1.84
C LYS A 280 -19.95 -6.28 1.64
N ARG A 281 -19.61 -6.01 0.38
CA ARG A 281 -18.56 -5.04 0.06
C ARG A 281 -19.11 -3.62 0.15
N PRO A 282 -18.29 -2.62 0.50
CA PRO A 282 -18.69 -1.22 0.45
C PRO A 282 -19.11 -0.81 -0.97
N VAL A 283 -20.20 -0.05 -1.07
CA VAL A 283 -20.58 0.63 -2.32
C VAL A 283 -19.75 1.91 -2.43
N LEU A 284 -19.04 2.07 -3.53
CA LEU A 284 -18.26 3.28 -3.77
C LEU A 284 -19.16 4.40 -4.28
N GLY A 285 -18.97 5.60 -3.75
CA GLY A 285 -19.64 6.80 -4.22
C GLY A 285 -19.01 7.34 -5.51
N ARG A 286 -19.68 8.35 -6.09
CA ARG A 286 -19.20 9.11 -7.24
C ARG A 286 -17.99 9.97 -6.89
N VAL A 287 -17.08 10.13 -7.85
CA VAL A 287 -15.99 11.12 -7.78
C VAL A 287 -16.56 12.52 -8.12
N PRO A 288 -16.50 13.50 -7.22
CA PRO A 288 -17.03 14.83 -7.47
C PRO A 288 -16.21 15.60 -8.51
N SER A 289 -16.88 16.48 -9.26
CA SER A 289 -16.23 17.49 -10.08
C SER A 289 -15.64 18.61 -9.23
N LEU A 290 -14.72 19.38 -9.82
CA LEU A 290 -14.12 20.52 -9.15
C LEU A 290 -15.19 21.55 -8.78
N GLY A 291 -15.28 21.89 -7.49
CA GLY A 291 -16.21 22.90 -6.98
C GLY A 291 -17.67 22.44 -6.87
N GLU A 292 -17.95 21.16 -7.11
CA GLU A 292 -19.32 20.66 -7.21
C GLU A 292 -20.17 20.91 -5.96
N HIS A 293 -19.55 20.76 -4.79
CA HIS A 293 -20.23 20.89 -3.51
C HIS A 293 -20.02 22.28 -2.89
N ASP A 294 -19.39 23.23 -3.58
CA ASP A 294 -19.03 24.53 -3.01
C ASP A 294 -20.24 25.30 -2.48
N VAL A 295 -21.35 25.32 -3.22
CA VAL A 295 -22.58 26.00 -2.80
C VAL A 295 -23.17 25.34 -1.55
N ALA A 296 -23.27 24.00 -1.54
CA ALA A 296 -23.80 23.26 -0.40
C ALA A 296 -22.92 23.45 0.85
N LEU A 297 -21.60 23.37 0.70
CA LEU A 297 -20.64 23.59 1.78
C LEU A 297 -20.69 25.03 2.32
N ARG A 298 -20.84 26.03 1.44
CA ARG A 298 -21.00 27.43 1.87
C ARG A 298 -22.34 27.69 2.56
N GLN A 299 -23.40 27.00 2.17
CA GLN A 299 -24.69 27.08 2.86
C GLN A 299 -24.65 26.40 4.23
N GLU A 300 -23.94 25.28 4.34
CA GLU A 300 -23.84 24.51 5.59
C GLU A 300 -22.89 25.17 6.61
N PHE A 301 -21.75 25.67 6.17
CA PHE A 301 -20.67 26.14 7.06
C PHE A 301 -20.39 27.65 6.96
N GLY A 302 -20.97 28.34 6.00
CA GLY A 302 -20.80 29.79 5.84
C GLY A 302 -21.46 30.56 6.98
N PRO A 303 -21.16 31.87 7.10
CA PRO A 303 -21.83 32.72 8.08
C PRO A 303 -23.35 32.66 7.83
N PRO A 304 -24.19 32.55 8.88
CA PRO A 304 -25.63 32.58 8.71
C PRO A 304 -26.00 33.88 7.99
N ASP A 305 -26.73 33.77 6.88
CA ASP A 305 -27.14 34.92 6.07
C ASP A 305 -27.63 36.04 7.00
N THR A 306 -26.96 37.20 6.94
CA THR A 306 -27.58 38.44 7.40
C THR A 306 -28.77 38.66 6.49
N VAL A 307 -29.93 38.14 6.88
CA VAL A 307 -31.21 38.44 6.25
C VAL A 307 -31.36 39.96 6.31
N GLY A 308 -31.02 40.63 5.22
CA GLY A 308 -31.29 42.05 5.05
C GLY A 308 -32.79 42.28 5.27
N PRO A 309 -33.18 43.39 5.91
CA PRO A 309 -34.57 43.62 6.26
C PRO A 309 -35.43 43.53 5.00
N LYS A 310 -36.42 42.63 5.01
CA LYS A 310 -37.49 42.59 4.01
C LYS A 310 -38.03 44.02 3.90
N ARG A 311 -37.76 44.69 2.79
CA ARG A 311 -38.47 45.92 2.42
C ARG A 311 -39.93 45.54 2.28
N ILE A 312 -40.71 45.83 3.31
CA ILE A 312 -42.16 45.87 3.25
C ILE A 312 -42.48 47.00 2.28
N GLY A 313 -42.80 46.66 1.05
CA GLY A 313 -43.33 47.61 0.07
C GLY A 313 -44.60 48.20 0.63
N SER A 314 -44.57 49.51 0.88
CA SER A 314 -45.74 50.31 1.21
C SER A 314 -46.74 50.23 0.08
N ALA A 315 -47.88 49.63 0.35
CA ALA A 315 -49.07 49.79 -0.45
C ALA A 315 -49.70 51.17 -0.19
N ALA A 316 -50.35 51.68 -1.25
CA ALA A 316 -51.44 52.66 -1.31
C ALA A 316 -51.08 54.06 -1.84
N PRO A 317 -52.06 54.78 -2.42
CA PRO A 317 -53.32 54.35 -3.07
C PRO A 317 -53.32 54.56 -4.60
#